data_AF-A0A1Q9PGD2-F1
#
_entry.id   AF-A0A1Q9PGD2-F1
#
_cell.length_a   1.000
_cell.length_b   1.000
_cell.length_c   1.000
_cell.angle_alpha   90.00
_cell.angle_beta   90.00
_cell.angle_gamma   90.00
#
_symmetry.space_group_name_H-M   'P 1'
#
loop_
_entity.id
_entity.type
_entity.pdbx_description
1 polymer ?
#
loop_
_entity_poly.entity_id
_entity_poly.type
_entity_poly.pdbx_seq_one_letter_code
_entity_poly.pdbx_strand_id
1 'polypeptide(L)'
;MAVTKAFGKYCIAGMTKEGKWIRPVPTPTIYPQDSDRFWCANQITFDGEMVQIGDIIKIAGYQPDRFRFPNHTEDFITNTIQKVKHLQINKLISFLTKNAESFQAFQNTISGQARRSLCIIEINSFNFTNGDNYGETRINILFNHQKYDLRNPYTANGDYKLKDIRWEKLISTNNIPTTQINKMFICLGLATPFNNIEYPMVIGIIPDYEVPNLVAN
;
A
#
# COMPACT_ATOMS: atom_id res chain seq x y z
N MET A 1 -5.98 -4.60 2.27
CA MET A 1 -4.66 -4.61 2.90
C MET A 1 -3.62 -4.43 1.81
N ALA A 2 -2.58 -3.65 2.03
CA ALA A 2 -1.45 -3.42 1.12
C ALA A 2 -0.17 -3.88 1.82
N VAL A 3 0.73 -4.53 1.08
CA VAL A 3 2.01 -5.04 1.59
C VAL A 3 3.11 -4.53 0.68
N THR A 4 4.06 -3.78 1.25
CA THR A 4 5.15 -3.15 0.50
C THR A 4 6.49 -3.49 1.13
N LYS A 5 7.55 -3.56 0.32
CA LYS A 5 8.93 -3.84 0.79
C LYS A 5 9.74 -2.55 0.86
N ALA A 6 10.42 -2.33 1.98
CA ALA A 6 11.32 -1.20 2.19
C ALA A 6 12.48 -1.62 3.11
N PHE A 7 13.71 -1.29 2.72
CA PHE A 7 14.92 -1.57 3.51
C PHE A 7 15.05 -3.04 3.96
N GLY A 8 14.70 -3.99 3.09
CA GLY A 8 14.72 -5.43 3.40
C GLY A 8 13.61 -5.91 4.35
N LYS A 9 12.71 -5.02 4.78
CA LYS A 9 11.57 -5.29 5.67
C LYS A 9 10.25 -4.92 4.97
N TYR A 10 9.14 -5.03 5.70
CA TYR A 10 7.79 -4.88 5.15
C TYR A 10 6.97 -3.80 5.88
N CYS A 11 6.20 -3.04 5.10
CA CYS A 11 5.12 -2.19 5.58
C CYS A 11 3.79 -2.84 5.23
N ILE A 12 2.89 -2.91 6.20
CA ILE A 12 1.51 -3.36 5.98
C ILE A 12 0.53 -2.24 6.30
N ALA A 13 -0.50 -2.10 5.48
CA ALA A 13 -1.60 -1.16 5.71
C ALA A 13 -2.93 -1.86 5.44
N GLY A 14 -3.97 -1.56 6.21
CA GLY A 14 -5.27 -2.18 6.08
C GLY A 14 -6.39 -1.22 6.44
N MET A 15 -7.62 -1.72 6.34
CA MET A 15 -8.79 -1.00 6.83
C MET A 15 -9.44 -1.79 7.95
N THR A 16 -9.96 -1.07 8.94
CA THR A 16 -10.91 -1.59 9.92
C THR A 16 -12.21 -2.04 9.24
N LYS A 17 -13.08 -2.74 9.98
CA LYS A 17 -14.39 -3.18 9.44
C LYS A 17 -15.28 -2.00 9.02
N GLU A 18 -15.01 -0.83 9.59
CA GLU A 18 -15.69 0.43 9.34
C GLU A 18 -15.05 1.24 8.20
N GLY A 19 -14.01 0.72 7.54
CA GLY A 19 -13.36 1.41 6.42
C GLY A 19 -12.27 2.42 6.81
N LYS A 20 -11.94 2.55 8.10
CA LYS A 20 -10.86 3.45 8.53
C LYS A 20 -9.50 2.82 8.26
N TRP A 21 -8.60 3.56 7.63
CA TRP A 21 -7.22 3.15 7.43
C TRP A 21 -6.48 2.92 8.74
N ILE A 22 -5.62 1.91 8.74
CA ILE A 22 -4.71 1.58 9.82
C ILE A 22 -3.40 1.06 9.23
N ARG A 23 -2.29 1.48 9.83
CA ARG A 23 -0.95 0.99 9.54
C ARG A 23 -0.41 0.32 10.80
N PRO A 24 -0.54 -1.01 10.94
CA PRO A 24 0.08 -1.74 12.02
C PRO A 24 1.60 -1.55 11.98
N VAL A 25 2.16 -1.05 13.07
CA VAL A 25 3.59 -0.83 13.26
C VAL A 25 4.05 -1.79 14.37
N PRO A 26 5.15 -2.54 14.19
CA PRO A 26 5.64 -3.40 15.26
C PRO A 26 6.07 -2.56 16.46
N THR A 27 5.87 -3.07 17.69
CA THR A 27 6.38 -2.41 18.89
C THR A 27 7.91 -2.30 18.80
N PRO A 28 8.49 -1.09 18.93
CA PRO A 28 9.94 -0.91 18.91
C PRO A 28 10.56 -1.73 20.03
N THR A 29 11.55 -2.56 19.69
CA THR A 29 12.22 -3.39 20.70
C THR A 29 13.34 -2.63 21.40
N ILE A 30 13.86 -1.57 20.76
CA ILE A 30 14.93 -0.70 21.28
C ILE A 30 14.62 0.74 20.81
N TYR A 31 14.85 1.73 21.67
CA TYR A 31 14.65 3.18 21.44
C TYR A 31 15.16 3.69 20.05
N PRO A 32 14.61 4.82 19.55
CA PRO A 32 14.04 4.96 18.22
C PRO A 32 15.09 5.11 17.12
N GLN A 33 15.25 4.09 16.27
CA GLN A 33 15.83 4.27 14.95
C GLN A 33 14.84 3.84 13.87
N ASP A 34 14.98 4.45 12.69
CA ASP A 34 14.08 4.40 11.52
C ASP A 34 13.73 2.98 11.03
N SER A 35 14.47 1.97 11.49
CA SER A 35 14.32 0.55 11.18
C SER A 35 13.17 -0.16 11.91
N ASP A 36 12.61 0.43 12.97
CA ASP A 36 11.71 -0.28 13.90
C ASP A 36 10.23 -0.16 13.54
N ARG A 37 9.89 0.55 12.45
CA ARG A 37 8.51 0.66 11.98
C ARG A 37 8.13 -0.36 10.89
N PHE A 38 9.06 -1.24 10.53
CA PHE A 38 8.88 -2.21 9.46
C PHE A 38 8.92 -3.64 10.03
N TRP A 39 8.01 -4.47 9.56
CA TRP A 39 7.92 -5.88 9.92
C TRP A 39 9.00 -6.72 9.24
N CYS A 40 9.61 -7.64 9.97
CA CYS A 40 10.33 -8.75 9.36
C CYS A 40 9.34 -9.76 8.79
N ALA A 41 9.71 -10.50 7.74
CA ALA A 41 8.82 -11.46 7.07
C ALA A 41 8.18 -12.46 8.05
N ASN A 42 8.98 -13.02 8.95
CA ASN A 42 8.54 -14.00 9.95
C ASN A 42 7.51 -13.44 10.95
N GLN A 43 7.47 -12.12 11.18
CA GLN A 43 6.51 -11.49 12.10
C GLN A 43 5.12 -11.30 11.48
N ILE A 44 5.03 -11.36 10.15
CA ILE A 44 3.80 -11.22 9.38
C ILE A 44 3.52 -12.46 8.53
N THR A 45 4.14 -13.58 8.90
CA THR A 45 3.89 -14.91 8.32
C THR A 45 3.05 -15.71 9.29
N PHE A 46 1.89 -16.17 8.83
CA PHE A 46 0.92 -16.94 9.60
C PHE A 46 0.70 -18.26 8.87
N ASP A 47 0.82 -19.38 9.58
CA ASP A 47 0.60 -20.73 9.01
C ASP A 47 1.44 -21.01 7.75
N GLY A 48 2.66 -20.48 7.70
CA GLY A 48 3.59 -20.63 6.57
C GLY A 48 3.38 -19.63 5.42
N GLU A 49 2.36 -18.76 5.50
CA GLU A 49 2.07 -17.77 4.48
C GLU A 49 2.29 -16.35 4.99
N MET A 50 3.09 -15.56 4.27
CA MET A 50 3.17 -14.13 4.51
C MET A 50 1.81 -13.49 4.26
N VAL A 51 1.43 -12.53 5.10
CA VAL A 51 0.18 -11.76 5.00
C VAL A 51 -0.14 -11.31 3.58
N GLN A 52 -1.40 -11.46 3.22
CA GLN A 52 -1.89 -11.28 1.85
C GLN A 52 -3.03 -10.27 1.80
N ILE A 53 -3.29 -9.75 0.59
CA ILE A 53 -4.52 -9.01 0.35
C ILE A 53 -5.72 -9.93 0.61
N GLY A 54 -6.73 -9.44 1.32
CA GLY A 54 -7.88 -10.23 1.73
C GLY A 54 -7.76 -10.82 3.14
N ASP A 55 -6.56 -10.88 3.72
CA ASP A 55 -6.41 -11.34 5.10
C ASP A 55 -7.10 -10.39 6.08
N ILE A 56 -7.83 -10.97 7.02
CA ILE A 56 -8.34 -10.29 8.20
C ILE A 56 -7.40 -10.61 9.34
N ILE A 57 -6.78 -9.55 9.86
CA ILE A 57 -5.86 -9.62 10.98
C ILE A 57 -6.49 -8.95 12.18
N LYS A 58 -6.42 -9.62 13.33
CA LYS A 58 -6.71 -9.04 14.64
C LYS A 58 -5.40 -8.47 15.18
N ILE A 59 -5.44 -7.19 15.53
CA ILE A 59 -4.33 -6.50 16.18
C ILE A 59 -4.77 -6.00 17.56
N ALA A 60 -3.83 -5.96 18.50
CA ALA A 60 -3.99 -5.25 19.77
C ALA A 60 -2.80 -4.33 19.98
N GLY A 61 -3.03 -3.19 20.61
CA GLY A 61 -2.04 -2.11 20.64
C GLY A 61 -2.68 -0.77 20.94
N TYR A 62 -2.03 0.31 20.52
CA TYR A 62 -2.49 1.68 20.74
C TYR A 62 -2.10 2.61 19.58
N GLN A 63 -2.89 3.66 19.39
CA GLN A 63 -2.52 4.77 18.51
C GLN A 63 -1.52 5.66 19.28
N PRO A 64 -0.37 6.03 18.69
CA PRO A 64 0.60 6.86 19.39
C PRO A 64 0.09 8.29 19.57
N ASP A 65 0.42 8.93 20.69
CA ASP A 65 0.04 10.32 20.96
C ASP A 65 0.74 11.33 20.04
N ARG A 66 1.84 10.91 19.40
CA ARG A 66 2.62 11.71 18.47
C ARG A 66 3.00 10.88 17.26
N PHE A 67 2.72 11.43 16.08
CA PHE A 67 3.17 10.86 14.82
C PHE A 67 4.50 11.47 14.44
N ARG A 68 5.43 10.61 14.04
CA ARG A 68 6.73 11.06 13.54
C ARG A 68 6.59 11.91 12.27
N PHE A 69 5.61 11.58 11.44
CA PHE A 69 5.31 12.31 10.21
C PHE A 69 3.86 12.81 10.28
N PRO A 70 3.59 14.10 10.04
CA PRO A 70 2.25 14.69 10.22
C PRO A 70 1.14 14.01 9.42
N ASN A 71 1.49 13.41 8.27
CA ASN A 71 0.53 12.72 7.40
C ASN A 71 0.44 11.22 7.68
N HIS A 72 1.21 10.67 8.61
CA HIS A 72 1.19 9.24 8.93
C HIS A 72 0.33 8.96 10.17
N THR A 73 -0.88 9.51 10.18
CA THR A 73 -1.81 9.44 11.32
C THR A 73 -2.47 8.08 11.49
N GLU A 74 -2.30 7.20 10.51
CA GLU A 74 -2.85 5.85 10.51
C GLU A 74 -2.03 4.86 11.35
N ASP A 75 -0.91 5.29 11.95
CA ASP A 75 -0.02 4.43 12.72
C ASP A 75 -0.71 3.84 13.95
N PHE A 76 -0.55 2.53 14.12
CA PHE A 76 -1.03 1.80 15.27
C PHE A 76 0.07 0.86 15.79
N ILE A 77 0.63 1.20 16.94
CA ILE A 77 1.70 0.42 17.57
C ILE A 77 1.11 -0.89 18.07
N THR A 78 1.63 -2.00 17.56
CA THR A 78 1.01 -3.32 17.67
C THR A 78 1.77 -4.21 18.65
N ASN A 79 1.10 -4.57 19.75
CA ASN A 79 1.59 -5.51 20.75
C ASN A 79 1.40 -6.97 20.31
N THR A 80 0.26 -7.27 19.67
CA THR A 80 -0.05 -8.61 19.17
C THR A 80 -0.68 -8.51 17.78
N ILE A 81 -0.33 -9.44 16.91
CA ILE A 81 -0.88 -9.57 15.56
C ILE A 81 -1.25 -11.03 15.29
N GLN A 82 -2.43 -11.27 14.76
CA GLN A 82 -2.91 -12.63 14.47
C GLN A 82 -3.80 -12.63 13.22
N LYS A 83 -3.51 -13.51 12.26
CA LYS A 83 -4.44 -13.80 11.15
C LYS A 83 -5.66 -14.54 11.70
N VAL A 84 -6.84 -14.01 11.40
CA VAL A 84 -8.13 -14.59 11.82
C VAL A 84 -8.70 -15.45 10.71
N LYS A 85 -8.75 -14.91 9.49
CA LYS A 85 -9.25 -15.59 8.29
C LYS A 85 -8.84 -14.84 7.03
N HIS A 86 -9.11 -15.43 5.90
CA HIS A 86 -8.97 -14.80 4.59
C HIS A 86 -10.36 -14.48 4.00
N LEU A 87 -10.52 -13.30 3.42
CA LEU A 87 -11.73 -12.94 2.66
C LEU A 87 -11.62 -13.43 1.24
N GLN A 88 -12.65 -14.11 0.75
CA GLN A 88 -12.82 -14.36 -0.67
C GLN A 88 -12.89 -13.04 -1.46
N ILE A 89 -12.32 -13.02 -2.67
CA ILE A 89 -12.27 -11.82 -3.52
C ILE A 89 -13.61 -11.08 -3.64
N ASN A 90 -14.73 -11.78 -3.82
CA ASN A 90 -16.05 -11.15 -3.94
C ASN A 90 -16.45 -10.35 -2.68
N LYS A 91 -16.11 -10.84 -1.48
CA LYS A 91 -16.35 -10.15 -0.21
C LYS A 91 -15.39 -8.98 -0.04
N LEU A 92 -14.14 -9.14 -0.46
CA LEU A 92 -13.17 -8.06 -0.48
C LEU A 92 -13.64 -6.93 -1.42
N ILE A 93 -14.03 -7.24 -2.66
CA ILE A 93 -14.50 -6.25 -3.65
C ILE A 93 -15.76 -5.54 -3.18
N SER A 94 -16.70 -6.26 -2.57
CA SER A 94 -17.88 -5.65 -1.96
C SER A 94 -17.51 -4.68 -0.84
N PHE A 95 -16.56 -5.06 0.03
CA PHE A 95 -16.03 -4.18 1.06
C PHE A 95 -15.32 -2.96 0.48
N LEU A 96 -14.49 -3.14 -0.56
CA LEU A 96 -13.76 -2.05 -1.21
C LEU A 96 -14.70 -1.11 -1.95
N THR A 97 -15.72 -1.61 -2.65
CA THR A 97 -16.72 -0.76 -3.33
C THR A 97 -17.42 0.16 -2.32
N LYS A 98 -17.72 -0.35 -1.12
CA LYS A 98 -18.37 0.44 -0.07
C LYS A 98 -17.45 1.52 0.54
N ASN A 99 -16.14 1.26 0.58
CA ASN A 99 -15.17 2.11 1.27
C ASN A 99 -14.20 2.82 0.32
N ALA A 100 -14.40 2.69 -1.00
CA ALA A 100 -13.66 3.41 -2.00
C ALA A 100 -13.93 4.90 -1.81
N GLU A 101 -12.84 5.66 -1.86
CA GLU A 101 -12.88 7.06 -1.54
C GLU A 101 -13.11 7.87 -2.81
N SER A 102 -13.69 9.07 -2.64
CA SER A 102 -13.93 9.95 -3.76
C SER A 102 -12.62 10.45 -4.36
N PHE A 103 -12.69 10.89 -5.62
CA PHE A 103 -11.55 11.53 -6.27
C PHE A 103 -11.03 12.73 -5.46
N GLN A 104 -11.91 13.55 -4.88
CA GLN A 104 -11.51 14.65 -4.01
C GLN A 104 -10.73 14.17 -2.78
N ALA A 105 -11.16 13.08 -2.14
CA ALA A 105 -10.46 12.51 -0.99
C ALA A 105 -9.05 12.01 -1.38
N PHE A 106 -8.91 11.47 -2.58
CA PHE A 106 -7.63 11.16 -3.20
C PHE A 106 -6.76 12.41 -3.39
N GLN A 107 -7.27 13.46 -4.04
CA GLN A 107 -6.52 14.71 -4.28
C GLN A 107 -6.03 15.34 -2.97
N ASN A 108 -6.88 15.36 -1.94
CA ASN A 108 -6.53 15.88 -0.62
C ASN A 108 -5.43 15.03 0.05
N THR A 109 -5.39 13.72 -0.22
CA THR A 109 -4.37 12.83 0.32
C THR A 109 -3.04 13.05 -0.36
N ILE A 110 -2.99 13.02 -1.69
CA ILE A 110 -1.72 13.14 -2.43
C ILE A 110 -1.09 14.54 -2.34
N SER A 111 -1.88 15.56 -2.01
CA SER A 111 -1.41 16.92 -1.73
C SER A 111 -0.99 17.15 -0.27
N GLY A 112 -1.13 16.15 0.60
CA GLY A 112 -0.84 16.25 2.04
C GLY A 112 -1.84 17.11 2.83
N GLN A 113 -2.95 17.53 2.22
CA GLN A 113 -3.97 18.36 2.87
C GLN A 113 -4.86 17.57 3.84
N ALA A 114 -5.00 16.25 3.62
CA ALA A 114 -5.89 15.39 4.41
C ALA A 114 -5.33 14.96 5.77
N ARG A 115 -4.11 15.34 6.16
CA ARG A 115 -3.41 14.86 7.37
C ARG A 115 -3.41 13.33 7.51
N ARG A 116 -3.25 12.66 6.37
CA ARG A 116 -3.25 11.21 6.24
C ARG A 116 -2.40 10.83 5.02
N SER A 117 -1.97 9.59 4.96
CA SER A 117 -1.03 9.08 3.97
C SER A 117 -1.66 8.03 3.06
N LEU A 118 -2.82 7.48 3.45
CA LEU A 118 -3.44 6.35 2.77
C LEU A 118 -4.77 6.74 2.13
N CYS A 119 -4.98 6.26 0.91
CA CYS A 119 -6.24 6.41 0.18
C CYS A 119 -6.50 5.17 -0.70
N ILE A 120 -7.76 4.83 -0.91
CA ILE A 120 -8.18 3.84 -1.91
C ILE A 120 -9.18 4.46 -2.88
N ILE A 121 -8.98 4.23 -4.17
CA ILE A 121 -9.90 4.68 -5.21
C ILE A 121 -10.25 3.53 -6.15
N GLU A 122 -11.47 3.57 -6.68
CA GLU A 122 -11.85 2.74 -7.82
C GLU A 122 -11.28 3.34 -9.11
N ILE A 123 -10.78 2.49 -9.99
CA ILE A 123 -10.19 2.87 -11.27
C ILE A 123 -10.75 1.99 -12.39
N ASN A 124 -10.78 2.55 -13.60
CA ASN A 124 -11.26 1.85 -14.80
C ASN A 124 -10.13 1.19 -15.58
N SER A 125 -8.92 1.74 -15.48
CA SER A 125 -7.74 1.24 -16.18
C SER A 125 -6.47 1.71 -15.51
N PHE A 126 -5.40 0.96 -15.75
CA PHE A 126 -4.05 1.43 -15.50
C PHE A 126 -3.12 1.01 -16.65
N ASN A 127 -2.08 1.81 -16.87
CA ASN A 127 -0.94 1.50 -17.70
C ASN A 127 0.30 1.53 -16.81
N PHE A 128 1.36 0.86 -17.25
CA PHE A 128 2.63 0.91 -16.58
C PHE A 128 3.75 1.23 -17.56
N THR A 129 4.79 1.87 -17.03
CA THR A 129 6.03 2.13 -17.76
C THR A 129 7.21 1.63 -16.94
N ASN A 130 8.21 1.08 -17.61
CA ASN A 130 9.50 0.78 -17.01
C ASN A 130 10.36 2.04 -17.12
N GLY A 131 10.61 2.71 -16.01
CA GLY A 131 11.60 3.79 -15.92
C GLY A 131 12.94 3.23 -15.44
N ASP A 132 14.05 3.74 -15.98
CA ASP A 132 15.36 3.57 -15.36
C ASP A 132 15.59 4.74 -14.41
N ASN A 133 15.81 4.44 -13.13
CA ASN A 133 16.23 5.41 -12.14
C ASN A 133 17.50 4.91 -11.46
N TYR A 134 18.65 5.44 -11.87
CA TYR A 134 19.96 5.10 -11.32
C TYR A 134 20.33 3.61 -11.46
N GLY A 135 19.95 2.96 -12.57
CA GLY A 135 20.26 1.55 -12.83
C GLY A 135 19.27 0.56 -12.22
N GLU A 136 18.21 1.04 -11.57
CA GLU A 136 17.09 0.23 -11.12
C GLU A 136 15.89 0.39 -12.05
N THR A 137 15.38 -0.72 -12.60
CA THR A 137 14.07 -0.73 -13.25
C THR A 137 13.00 -0.39 -12.22
N ARG A 138 12.28 0.70 -12.44
CA ARG A 138 11.13 1.11 -11.63
C ARG A 138 9.88 1.06 -12.47
N ILE A 139 8.88 0.36 -11.96
CA ILE A 139 7.56 0.34 -12.58
C ILE A 139 6.79 1.56 -12.08
N ASN A 140 6.38 2.42 -13.00
CA ASN A 140 5.47 3.52 -12.70
C ASN A 140 4.08 3.18 -13.23
N ILE A 141 3.06 3.60 -12.50
CA ILE A 141 1.65 3.38 -12.82
C ILE A 141 1.01 4.70 -13.21
N LEU A 142 0.28 4.66 -14.33
CA LEU A 142 -0.67 5.67 -14.76
C LEU A 142 -2.07 5.05 -14.66
N PHE A 143 -2.98 5.60 -13.85
CA PHE A 143 -4.35 5.11 -13.76
C PHE A 143 -5.36 6.16 -14.21
N ASN A 144 -6.48 5.72 -14.77
CA ASN A 144 -7.53 6.58 -15.34
C ASN A 144 -6.98 7.65 -16.31
N HIS A 145 -5.84 7.38 -16.97
CA HIS A 145 -5.10 8.32 -17.82
C HIS A 145 -4.68 9.64 -17.13
N GLN A 146 -4.61 9.66 -15.80
CA GLN A 146 -4.27 10.85 -15.03
C GLN A 146 -2.81 10.86 -14.59
N LYS A 147 -2.07 11.87 -15.06
CA LYS A 147 -0.76 12.24 -14.51
C LYS A 147 -0.94 13.32 -13.46
N TYR A 148 -0.17 13.25 -12.38
CA TYR A 148 -0.16 14.30 -11.38
C TYR A 148 1.18 14.99 -11.39
N ASP A 149 1.21 16.25 -11.84
CA ASP A 149 2.40 17.07 -11.69
C ASP A 149 2.57 17.45 -10.22
N LEU A 150 3.32 16.62 -9.51
CA LEU A 150 3.66 16.85 -8.12
C LEU A 150 4.77 17.89 -7.97
N ARG A 151 5.30 18.44 -9.08
CA ARG A 151 6.54 19.24 -9.14
C ARG A 151 7.61 18.67 -8.21
N ASN A 152 7.65 17.35 -8.16
CA ASN A 152 8.53 16.57 -7.31
C ASN A 152 9.51 15.85 -8.23
N PRO A 153 10.81 16.22 -8.20
CA PRO A 153 11.80 15.61 -9.08
C PRO A 153 11.95 14.09 -8.85
N TYR A 154 11.45 13.56 -7.72
CA TYR A 154 11.50 12.14 -7.38
C TYR A 154 10.32 11.31 -7.92
N THR A 155 9.32 11.94 -8.55
CA THR A 155 8.15 11.25 -9.15
C THR A 155 8.18 11.21 -10.67
N ALA A 156 9.35 11.43 -11.29
CA ALA A 156 9.57 11.30 -12.73
C ALA A 156 8.48 11.99 -13.60
N ASN A 157 8.10 13.24 -13.26
CA ASN A 157 7.09 14.02 -13.98
C ASN A 157 5.66 13.44 -13.96
N GLY A 158 5.28 12.78 -12.86
CA GLY A 158 3.87 12.63 -12.47
C GLY A 158 3.25 11.25 -12.64
N ASP A 159 4.09 10.23 -12.82
CA ASP A 159 3.67 8.83 -12.70
C ASP A 159 3.87 8.35 -11.25
N TYR A 160 3.07 7.36 -10.82
CA TYR A 160 3.13 6.85 -9.44
C TYR A 160 4.04 5.62 -9.36
N LYS A 161 5.07 5.66 -8.52
CA LYS A 161 5.93 4.49 -8.31
C LYS A 161 5.12 3.31 -7.74
N LEU A 162 5.23 2.15 -8.36
CA LEU A 162 4.65 0.91 -7.86
C LEU A 162 5.49 0.35 -6.70
N LYS A 163 4.80 -0.05 -5.64
CA LYS A 163 5.36 -0.68 -4.43
C LYS A 163 4.59 -1.93 -3.98
N ASP A 164 3.50 -2.28 -4.67
CA ASP A 164 2.86 -3.58 -4.49
C ASP A 164 3.78 -4.67 -5.04
N ILE A 165 4.34 -5.46 -4.12
CA ILE A 165 5.35 -6.49 -4.43
C ILE A 165 4.84 -7.57 -5.40
N ARG A 166 3.52 -7.84 -5.41
CA ARG A 166 2.93 -8.86 -6.30
C ARG A 166 2.89 -8.34 -7.72
N TRP A 167 2.38 -7.12 -7.89
CA TRP A 167 2.30 -6.48 -9.19
C TRP A 167 3.66 -6.11 -9.76
N GLU A 168 4.59 -5.67 -8.90
CA GLU A 168 5.98 -5.41 -9.32
C GLU A 168 6.60 -6.67 -9.95
N LYS A 169 6.38 -7.84 -9.34
CA LYS A 169 6.86 -9.13 -9.87
C LYS A 169 6.10 -9.60 -11.11
N LEU A 170 4.77 -9.47 -11.16
CA LEU A 170 3.97 -9.84 -12.34
C LEU A 170 4.36 -9.02 -13.56
N ILE A 171 4.53 -7.71 -13.40
CA ILE A 171 4.89 -6.80 -14.49
C ILE A 171 6.34 -7.06 -14.95
N SER A 172 7.30 -7.15 -14.01
CA SER A 172 8.71 -7.38 -14.37
C SER A 172 8.96 -8.73 -15.04
N THR A 173 8.13 -9.73 -14.76
CA THR A 173 8.21 -11.06 -15.39
C THR A 173 7.27 -11.23 -16.59
N ASN A 174 6.59 -10.17 -17.02
CA ASN A 174 5.59 -10.19 -18.10
C ASN A 174 4.49 -11.25 -17.91
N ASN A 175 4.12 -11.53 -16.66
CA ASN A 175 3.11 -12.51 -16.26
C ASN A 175 1.80 -11.84 -15.83
N ILE A 176 1.41 -10.76 -16.50
CA ILE A 176 0.20 -10.02 -16.16
C ILE A 176 -1.03 -10.88 -16.55
N PRO A 177 -1.99 -11.11 -15.64
CA PRO A 177 -3.18 -11.88 -15.97
C PRO A 177 -3.97 -11.23 -17.12
N THR A 178 -4.41 -12.05 -18.07
CA THR A 178 -5.23 -11.63 -19.23
C THR A 178 -6.73 -11.59 -18.92
N THR A 179 -7.11 -11.89 -17.67
CA THR A 179 -8.49 -11.89 -17.21
C THR A 179 -9.13 -10.52 -17.41
N GLN A 180 -10.34 -10.51 -17.95
CA GLN A 180 -11.14 -9.29 -18.04
C GLN A 180 -11.41 -8.74 -16.64
N ILE A 181 -11.10 -7.46 -16.45
CA ILE A 181 -11.23 -6.77 -15.17
C ILE A 181 -12.48 -5.91 -15.21
N ASN A 182 -13.49 -6.23 -14.40
CA ASN A 182 -14.71 -5.40 -14.35
C ASN A 182 -14.59 -4.31 -13.29
N LYS A 183 -13.86 -4.59 -12.21
CA LYS A 183 -13.58 -3.63 -11.14
C LYS A 183 -12.14 -3.72 -10.70
N MET A 184 -11.57 -2.56 -10.38
CA MET A 184 -10.22 -2.48 -9.86
C MET A 184 -10.09 -1.33 -8.88
N PHE A 185 -9.33 -1.57 -7.82
CA PHE A 185 -9.02 -0.57 -6.81
C PHE A 185 -7.52 -0.37 -6.74
N ILE A 186 -7.11 0.88 -6.57
CA ILE A 186 -5.73 1.25 -6.27
C ILE A 186 -5.65 1.76 -4.84
N CYS A 187 -4.74 1.18 -4.05
CA CYS A 187 -4.30 1.72 -2.77
C CYS A 187 -3.09 2.61 -2.99
N LEU A 188 -3.17 3.82 -2.45
CA LEU A 188 -2.10 4.81 -2.48
C LEU A 188 -1.55 5.02 -1.09
N GLY A 189 -0.24 5.27 -1.03
CA GLY A 189 0.48 5.62 0.18
C GLY A 189 1.41 6.80 -0.09
N LEU A 190 1.52 7.73 0.85
CA LEU A 190 2.60 8.71 0.85
C LEU A 190 3.89 8.06 1.38
N ALA A 191 4.96 8.20 0.60
CA ALA A 191 6.30 7.87 1.05
C ALA A 191 6.69 8.78 2.22
N THR A 192 7.58 8.26 3.07
CA THR A 192 8.23 9.10 4.08
C THR A 192 8.92 10.29 3.43
N PRO A 193 8.82 11.50 4.02
CA PRO A 193 9.40 12.68 3.42
C PRO A 193 10.89 12.51 3.13
N PHE A 194 11.30 12.87 1.91
CA PHE A 194 12.71 13.06 1.55
C PHE A 194 12.88 14.53 1.20
N ASN A 195 13.83 15.22 1.84
CA ASN A 195 13.96 16.69 1.76
C ASN A 195 12.65 17.44 2.07
N ASN A 196 11.90 16.98 3.07
CA ASN A 196 10.59 17.51 3.48
C ASN A 196 9.46 17.39 2.45
N ILE A 197 9.65 16.60 1.39
CA ILE A 197 8.62 16.36 0.37
C ILE A 197 8.17 14.91 0.46
N GLU A 198 6.89 14.70 0.72
CA GLU A 198 6.23 13.40 0.57
C GLU A 198 5.82 13.21 -0.89
N TYR A 199 5.82 11.95 -1.34
CA TYR A 199 5.34 11.62 -2.68
C TYR A 199 4.43 10.39 -2.65
N PRO A 200 3.37 10.38 -3.46
CA PRO A 200 2.46 9.26 -3.55
C PRO A 200 3.08 8.09 -4.30
N MET A 201 2.73 6.89 -3.85
CA MET A 201 3.10 5.61 -4.45
C MET A 201 1.86 4.72 -4.54
N VAL A 202 1.80 3.89 -5.58
CA VAL A 202 0.81 2.81 -5.64
C VAL A 202 1.31 1.66 -4.78
N ILE A 203 0.67 1.44 -3.64
CA ILE A 203 1.05 0.43 -2.65
C ILE A 203 0.20 -0.84 -2.74
N GLY A 204 -0.87 -0.81 -3.53
CA GLY A 204 -1.74 -1.96 -3.78
C GLY A 204 -2.54 -1.80 -5.07
N ILE A 205 -2.64 -2.87 -5.85
CA ILE A 205 -3.60 -2.97 -6.97
C ILE A 205 -4.47 -4.21 -6.72
N ILE A 206 -5.79 -4.01 -6.68
CA ILE A 206 -6.78 -5.02 -6.27
C ILE A 206 -7.86 -5.13 -7.35
N PRO A 207 -7.69 -6.03 -8.34
CA PRO A 207 -8.74 -6.31 -9.32
C PRO A 207 -9.82 -7.23 -8.72
N ASP A 208 -10.91 -7.44 -9.45
CA ASP A 208 -12.03 -8.31 -9.07
C ASP A 208 -11.77 -9.83 -9.21
N TYR A 209 -10.49 -10.21 -9.33
CA TYR A 209 -10.03 -11.59 -9.33
C TYR A 209 -8.84 -11.76 -8.36
N GLU A 210 -8.58 -13.01 -7.97
CA GLU A 210 -7.45 -13.34 -7.10
C GLU A 210 -6.13 -13.20 -7.87
N VAL A 211 -5.28 -12.29 -7.42
CA VAL A 211 -3.92 -12.13 -7.97
C VAL A 211 -3.01 -13.15 -7.28
N PRO A 212 -2.31 -14.03 -8.03
CA PRO A 212 -1.47 -15.07 -7.43
C PRO A 212 -0.49 -14.49 -6.42
N ASN A 213 -0.41 -15.12 -5.24
CA ASN A 213 0.60 -14.76 -4.26
C ASN A 213 1.97 -15.21 -4.77
N LEU A 214 2.75 -14.23 -5.20
CA LEU A 214 4.13 -14.46 -5.55
C LEU A 214 4.95 -14.28 -4.28
N VAL A 215 5.04 -15.32 -3.46
CA VAL A 215 5.86 -15.32 -2.25
C VAL A 215 7.27 -14.83 -2.60
N ALA A 216 7.80 -13.97 -1.73
CA ALA A 216 9.20 -13.54 -1.80
C ALA A 216 10.06 -14.71 -1.33
N ASN A 217 10.74 -15.37 -2.27
CA ASN A 217 11.98 -16.08 -1.94
C ASN A 217 13.06 -15.05 -1.62
#